data_AF-A0AAJ0WEC7-F1
#
_entry.id   AF-A0AAJ0WEC7-F1
#
_cell.length_a   1.000
_cell.length_b   1.000
_cell.length_c   1.000
_cell.angle_alpha   90.00
_cell.angle_beta   90.00
_cell.angle_gamma   90.00
#
_symmetry.space_group_name_H-M   'P 1'
#
loop_
_entity.id
_entity.type
_entity.pdbx_description
1 polymer ?
#
loop_
_entity_poly.entity_id
_entity_poly.type
_entity_poly.pdbx_seq_one_letter_code
_entity_poly.pdbx_strand_id
1 'polypeptide(L)' 'MPDARIQNEKQYQALLEIGYSKEKAARIANTPDACEKGGRAKPYDEWSKAELYQQAIKVGIPGRSYMNKKNLVKALRNN' A
#
# COMPACT_ATOMS: atom_id res chain seq x y z
N MET A 1 15.93 -0.86 -30.83
CA MET A 1 16.80 -1.35 -29.73
C MET A 1 16.07 -1.09 -28.43
N PRO A 2 15.91 -2.07 -27.52
CA PRO A 2 15.28 -1.79 -26.24
C PRO A 2 16.19 -0.86 -25.43
N ASP A 3 15.61 0.23 -24.92
CA ASP A 3 16.32 1.23 -24.12
C ASP A 3 16.64 0.59 -22.77
N ALA A 4 17.92 0.29 -22.51
CA ALA A 4 18.41 -0.41 -21.31
C ALA A 4 18.16 0.33 -19.98
N ARG A 5 17.36 1.40 -20.01
CA ARG A 5 17.00 2.28 -18.90
C ARG A 5 15.65 1.94 -18.28
N ILE A 6 14.89 1.00 -18.85
CA ILE A 6 13.58 0.59 -18.33
C ILE A 6 13.70 -0.77 -17.64
N GLN A 7 13.48 -0.79 -16.33
CA GLN A 7 13.59 -2.00 -15.50
C GLN A 7 12.46 -3.00 -15.78
N ASN A 8 11.23 -2.52 -16.06
CA ASN A 8 10.09 -3.37 -16.39
C ASN A 8 9.47 -3.00 -17.75
N GLU A 9 10.04 -3.53 -18.83
CA GLU A 9 9.59 -3.25 -20.21
C GLU A 9 8.14 -3.69 -20.47
N LYS A 10 7.68 -4.79 -19.87
CA LYS A 10 6.30 -5.27 -20.03
C LYS A 10 5.30 -4.29 -19.42
N GLN A 11 5.58 -3.82 -18.21
CA GLN A 11 4.76 -2.81 -17.55
C GLN A 11 4.79 -1.48 -18.30
N TYR A 12 5.96 -1.09 -18.82
CA TYR A 12 6.09 0.11 -19.66
C TYR A 12 5.21 0.05 -20.91
N GLN A 13 5.26 -1.05 -21.67
CA GLN A 13 4.42 -1.26 -22.86
C GLN A 13 2.93 -1.21 -22.51
N ALA A 14 2.52 -1.94 -21.46
CA ALA A 14 1.12 -1.95 -21.02
C ALA A 14 0.62 -0.53 -20.63
N LEU A 15 1.47 0.27 -19.98
CA LEU A 15 1.14 1.65 -19.63
C LEU A 15 0.99 2.54 -20.88
N LEU A 16 1.77 2.32 -21.93
CA LEU A 16 1.62 3.03 -23.21
C LEU A 16 0.32 2.66 -23.92
N GLU A 17 -0.05 1.37 -23.93
CA GLU A 17 -1.27 0.88 -24.58
C GLU A 17 -2.55 1.46 -23.93
N ILE A 18 -2.52 1.69 -22.61
CA ILE A 18 -3.62 2.36 -21.90
C ILE A 18 -3.57 3.90 -21.98
N GLY A 19 -2.63 4.46 -22.76
CA GLY A 19 -2.56 5.89 -23.07
C GLY A 19 -1.69 6.74 -22.14
N TYR A 20 -0.80 6.15 -21.33
CA TYR A 20 0.15 6.94 -20.55
C TYR A 20 1.26 7.52 -21.45
N SER A 21 1.78 8.69 -21.07
CA SER A 21 2.95 9.26 -21.74
C SER A 21 4.22 8.43 -21.46
N LYS A 22 5.16 8.44 -22.41
CA LYS A 22 6.43 7.69 -22.32
C LYS A 22 7.20 7.98 -21.03
N GLU A 23 7.30 9.24 -20.61
CA GLU A 23 7.98 9.59 -19.36
C GLU A 23 7.27 9.05 -18.11
N LYS A 24 5.92 9.12 -18.08
CA LYS A 24 5.14 8.64 -16.93
C LYS A 24 5.20 7.12 -16.85
N ALA A 25 5.10 6.44 -17.99
CA ALA A 25 5.24 4.99 -18.08
C ALA A 25 6.65 4.53 -17.64
N ALA A 26 7.70 5.20 -18.12
CA ALA A 26 9.08 4.86 -17.75
C ALA A 26 9.33 5.04 -16.24
N ARG A 27 8.78 6.08 -15.62
CA ARG A 27 8.90 6.33 -14.18
C ARG A 27 8.25 5.23 -13.34
N ILE A 28 7.06 4.78 -13.74
CA ILE A 28 6.34 3.70 -13.06
C ILE A 28 7.07 2.36 -13.26
N ALA A 29 7.50 2.07 -14.50
CA ALA A 29 8.24 0.85 -14.83
C ALA A 29 9.64 0.77 -14.20
N ASN A 30 10.24 1.91 -13.83
CA ASN A 30 11.52 1.99 -13.12
C ASN A 30 11.40 2.03 -11.60
N THR A 31 10.17 2.03 -11.07
CA THR A 31 9.92 1.99 -9.63
C THR A 31 9.49 0.58 -9.25
N PRO A 32 10.41 -0.33 -8.90
CA PRO A 32 10.04 -1.62 -8.31
C PRO A 32 9.25 -1.37 -7.02
N ASP A 33 8.29 -2.25 -6.74
CA ASP A 33 7.45 -2.24 -5.53
C ASP A 33 6.39 -1.12 -5.37
N ALA A 34 6.10 -0.32 -6.40
CA ALA A 34 5.03 0.70 -6.30
C ALA A 34 3.66 0.10 -5.90
N CYS A 35 3.40 -1.17 -6.25
CA CYS A 35 2.19 -1.91 -5.87
C CYS A 35 2.39 -2.82 -4.65
N GLU A 36 3.60 -3.34 -4.43
CA GLU A 36 3.87 -4.38 -3.43
C GLU A 36 4.03 -3.84 -2.00
N LYS A 37 4.48 -2.59 -1.83
CA LYS A 37 4.70 -2.01 -0.49
C LYS A 37 3.43 -1.81 0.34
N GLY A 38 2.25 -1.82 -0.27
CA GLY A 38 0.97 -1.61 0.43
C GLY A 38 -0.04 -2.77 0.32
N GLY A 39 0.07 -3.64 -0.68
CA GLY A 39 -0.99 -4.60 -1.00
C GLY A 39 -1.03 -5.89 -0.20
N ARG A 40 -0.01 -6.18 0.62
CA ARG A 40 0.12 -7.46 1.37
C ARG A 40 -0.26 -7.37 2.85
N ALA A 41 -0.67 -6.20 3.34
CA ALA A 41 -1.13 -6.10 4.71
C ALA A 41 -2.47 -6.83 4.85
N LYS A 42 -2.55 -7.83 5.74
CA LYS A 42 -3.82 -8.46 6.10
C LYS A 42 -4.81 -7.38 6.55
N PRO A 43 -6.10 -7.48 6.21
CA PRO A 43 -7.09 -6.52 6.68
C PRO A 43 -7.15 -6.53 8.21
N TYR A 44 -7.39 -5.36 8.82
CA TYR A 44 -7.47 -5.22 10.28
C TYR A 44 -8.49 -6.16 10.96
N ASP A 45 -9.52 -6.63 10.24
CA ASP A 45 -10.47 -7.62 10.76
C ASP A 45 -9.81 -8.97 11.10
N GLU A 46 -8.77 -9.36 10.36
CA GLU A 46 -8.02 -10.59 10.58
C GLU A 46 -6.98 -10.47 11.70
N TRP A 47 -6.64 -9.25 12.11
CA TRP A 47 -5.64 -9.04 13.15
C TRP A 47 -6.21 -9.38 14.53
N SER A 48 -5.34 -9.82 15.44
CA SER A 48 -5.71 -9.98 16.85
C SER A 48 -5.94 -8.63 17.53
N LYS A 49 -6.70 -8.63 18.65
CA LYS A 49 -6.92 -7.40 19.44
C LYS A 49 -5.58 -6.78 19.89
N ALA A 50 -4.60 -7.61 20.23
CA ALA A 50 -3.28 -7.17 20.65
C ALA A 50 -2.53 -6.45 19.52
N GLU A 51 -2.52 -7.00 18.30
CA GLU A 51 -1.88 -6.37 17.15
C GLU A 51 -2.56 -5.04 16.79
N LEU A 52 -3.89 -4.99 16.81
CA LEU A 52 -4.65 -3.76 16.58
C LEU A 52 -4.38 -2.71 17.65
N TYR A 53 -4.23 -3.12 18.91
CA TYR A 53 -3.87 -2.22 19.99
C TYR A 53 -2.46 -1.65 19.82
N GLN A 54 -1.49 -2.49 19.45
CA GLN A 54 -0.13 -2.05 19.15
C GLN A 54 -0.09 -1.09 17.95
N GLN A 55 -0.86 -1.39 16.91
CA GLN A 55 -0.98 -0.49 15.76
C GLN A 55 -1.63 0.84 16.16
N ALA A 56 -2.68 0.81 16.99
CA ALA A 56 -3.32 2.00 17.53
C ALA A 56 -2.36 2.84 18.41
N ILE A 57 -1.39 2.22 19.09
CA ILE A 57 -0.31 2.95 19.78
C ILE A 57 0.61 3.64 18.77
N LYS A 58 1.09 2.92 17.76
CA LYS A 58 1.99 3.45 16.73
C LYS A 58 1.39 4.65 15.99
N VAL A 59 0.08 4.56 15.70
CA VAL A 59 -0.69 5.59 15.01
C VAL A 59 -1.13 6.72 15.96
N GLY A 60 -1.12 6.49 17.28
CA GLY A 60 -1.45 7.51 18.27
C GLY A 60 -2.96 7.68 18.55
N ILE A 61 -3.76 6.61 18.43
CA ILE A 61 -5.21 6.68 18.63
C ILE A 61 -5.56 6.92 20.12
N PRO A 62 -6.26 8.01 20.46
CA PRO A 62 -6.69 8.27 21.83
C PRO A 62 -7.82 7.31 22.25
N GLY A 63 -7.92 7.00 23.55
CA GLY A 63 -8.95 6.10 24.07
C GLY A 63 -8.80 4.62 23.68
N ARG A 64 -7.77 4.25 22.91
CA ARG A 64 -7.45 2.87 22.48
C ARG A 64 -7.50 1.82 23.59
N SER A 65 -7.10 2.19 24.82
CA SER A 65 -7.06 1.29 25.98
C SER A 65 -8.44 0.82 26.43
N TYR A 66 -9.47 1.62 26.17
CA TYR A 66 -10.87 1.28 26.49
C TYR A 66 -11.59 0.61 25.30
N MET A 67 -10.94 0.50 24.14
CA MET A 67 -11.56 -0.02 22.92
C MET A 67 -11.53 -1.55 22.84
N ASN A 68 -12.64 -2.13 22.39
CA ASN A 68 -12.70 -3.52 21.98
C ASN A 68 -12.17 -3.70 20.55
N LYS A 69 -11.92 -4.95 20.13
CA LYS A 69 -11.34 -5.28 18.81
C LYS A 69 -12.04 -4.52 17.67
N LYS A 70 -13.37 -4.54 17.62
CA LYS A 70 -14.18 -3.85 16.60
C LYS A 70 -13.96 -2.33 16.59
N ASN A 71 -13.86 -1.72 17.76
CA ASN A 71 -13.64 -0.27 17.89
C ASN A 71 -12.20 0.11 17.48
N LEU A 72 -11.21 -0.73 17.81
CA LEU A 72 -9.83 -0.55 17.35
C LEU A 72 -9.73 -0.62 15.82
N VAL A 73 -10.38 -1.60 15.19
CA VAL A 73 -10.45 -1.70 13.71
C VAL A 73 -11.09 -0.45 13.11
N LYS A 74 -12.22 0.00 13.66
CA LYS A 74 -12.93 1.18 13.16
C LYS A 74 -12.09 2.44 13.31
N ALA A 75 -11.42 2.61 14.45
CA ALA A 75 -10.55 3.76 14.69
C ALA A 75 -9.34 3.76 13.74
N LEU A 76 -8.71 2.59 13.52
CA LEU A 76 -7.58 2.45 12.59
C LEU A 76 -7.96 2.63 11.12
N ARG A 77 -9.22 2.40 10.75
CA ARG A 77 -9.73 2.65 9.39
C ARG A 77 -10.10 4.11 9.12
N ASN A 78 -10.44 4.86 10.17
CA ASN A 78 -10.90 6.24 10.09
C ASN A 78 -9.84 7.26 10.57
N ASN A 79 -8.60 6.80 10.79
CA ASN A 79 -7.45 7.64 11.14
C ASN A 79 -6.70 8.02 9.86
#